data_AF-X0YTC0-F1
#
_entry.id   AF-X0YTC0-F1
#
_cell.length_a   1.000
_cell.length_b   1.000
_cell.length_c   1.000
_cell.angle_alpha   90.00
_cell.angle_beta   90.00
_cell.angle_gamma   90.00
#
_symmetry.space_group_name_H-M   'P 1'
#
loop_
_entity.id
_entity.type
_entity.pdbx_description
1 polymer ?
#
loop_
_entity_poly.entity_id
_entity_poly.type
_entity_poly.pdbx_seq_one_letter_code
_entity_poly.pdbx_strand_id
1 'polypeptide(L)'
;MDCMTRRTFLGSATAASGAFYLGNTLGCGTPAPEKPVTKKTRSHPLDGIEREDIKITDIKVTPLCYVPPDKKYMWLTGNNITWKTEAAPCEVFTNKGIVGIGEGSPYAGAQLIKKYAEEVIKPALIG
;
A
#
# COMPACT_ATOMS: atom_id res chain seq x y z
N MET A 1 -62.29 -9.99 -0.28
CA MET A 1 -61.29 -11.00 0.11
C MET A 1 -61.26 -12.03 -0.99
N ASP A 2 -60.33 -11.87 -1.95
CA ASP A 2 -60.13 -12.84 -3.02
C ASP A 2 -58.82 -13.59 -2.80
N CYS A 3 -58.94 -14.92 -2.80
CA CYS A 3 -57.91 -15.89 -2.48
C CYS A 3 -57.03 -16.15 -3.72
N MET A 4 -55.79 -15.65 -3.73
CA MET A 4 -54.80 -16.08 -4.71
C MET A 4 -54.38 -17.52 -4.43
N THR A 5 -54.74 -18.44 -5.32
CA THR A 5 -54.43 -19.87 -5.22
C THR A 5 -53.07 -20.17 -5.86
N ARG A 6 -52.31 -21.10 -5.27
CA ARG A 6 -50.92 -21.50 -5.59
C ARG A 6 -50.59 -21.85 -7.06
N ARG A 7 -51.58 -21.88 -7.96
CA ARG A 7 -51.39 -22.17 -9.40
C ARG A 7 -50.83 -20.99 -10.20
N THR A 8 -50.97 -19.76 -9.74
CA THR A 8 -50.39 -18.59 -10.43
C THR A 8 -48.88 -18.43 -10.22
N PHE A 9 -48.29 -19.11 -9.23
CA PHE A 9 -46.86 -18.98 -8.91
C PHE A 9 -45.94 -19.89 -9.75
N LEU A 10 -46.47 -20.97 -10.34
CA LEU A 10 -45.68 -21.94 -11.09
C LEU A 10 -45.64 -21.67 -12.61
N GLY A 11 -46.44 -20.72 -13.11
CA GLY A 11 -46.50 -20.38 -14.54
C GLY A 11 -45.40 -19.44 -15.05
N SER A 12 -44.65 -18.78 -14.15
CA SER A 12 -43.59 -17.82 -14.54
C SER A 12 -42.18 -18.44 -14.60
N ALA A 13 -42.01 -19.70 -14.22
CA ALA A 13 -40.69 -20.31 -14.06
C ALA A 13 -40.13 -20.97 -15.35
N THR A 14 -40.94 -21.21 -16.37
CA THR A 14 -40.52 -21.90 -17.60
C THR A 14 -40.00 -20.99 -18.71
N ALA A 15 -40.17 -19.66 -18.61
CA ALA A 15 -39.63 -18.73 -19.61
C ALA A 15 -38.20 -18.24 -19.29
N ALA A 16 -37.76 -18.32 -18.04
CA ALA A 16 -36.44 -17.79 -17.65
C ALA A 16 -35.30 -18.80 -17.85
N SER A 17 -35.55 -20.10 -17.85
CA SER A 17 -34.50 -21.13 -17.91
C SER A 17 -33.99 -21.44 -19.33
N GLY A 18 -34.73 -21.09 -20.38
CA GLY A 18 -34.31 -21.27 -21.77
C GLY A 18 -33.30 -20.22 -22.27
N ALA A 19 -33.32 -19.01 -21.68
CA ALA A 19 -32.44 -17.92 -22.11
C ALA A 19 -31.00 -18.02 -21.57
N PHE A 20 -30.79 -18.72 -20.44
CA PHE A 20 -29.45 -18.85 -19.85
C PHE A 20 -28.57 -19.91 -20.51
N TYR A 21 -29.16 -20.90 -21.20
CA TYR A 21 -28.36 -21.96 -21.84
C TYR A 21 -27.90 -21.62 -23.26
N LEU A 22 -28.56 -20.69 -23.97
CA LEU A 22 -28.12 -20.28 -25.30
C LEU A 22 -27.03 -19.19 -25.29
N GLY A 23 -26.90 -18.42 -24.20
CA GLY A 23 -25.94 -17.30 -24.12
C GLY A 23 -24.48 -17.71 -23.90
N ASN A 24 -24.23 -18.95 -23.46
CA ASN A 24 -22.88 -19.43 -23.12
C ASN A 24 -22.22 -20.32 -24.18
N THR A 25 -22.89 -20.60 -25.31
CA THR A 25 -22.35 -21.47 -26.38
C THR A 25 -21.93 -20.73 -27.66
N LEU A 26 -22.12 -19.41 -27.74
CA LEU A 26 -21.60 -18.59 -28.85
C LEU A 26 -20.72 -17.47 -28.26
N GLY A 27 -19.41 -17.58 -28.50
CA GLY A 27 -18.35 -16.76 -27.90
C GLY A 27 -18.33 -15.29 -28.33
N CYS A 28 -19.33 -14.52 -27.91
CA CYS A 28 -19.26 -13.05 -27.85
C CYS A 28 -20.13 -12.56 -26.69
N GLY A 29 -19.54 -12.59 -25.50
CA GLY A 29 -20.20 -12.27 -24.24
C GLY A 29 -20.55 -10.78 -24.15
N THR A 30 -21.83 -10.49 -23.93
CA THR A 30 -22.27 -9.21 -23.38
C THR A 30 -21.52 -8.92 -22.08
N PRO A 31 -21.04 -7.69 -21.84
CA PRO A 31 -20.37 -7.35 -20.59
C PRO A 31 -21.30 -7.63 -19.40
N ALA A 32 -20.75 -8.18 -18.33
CA ALA A 32 -21.48 -8.42 -17.09
C ALA A 32 -22.15 -7.10 -16.64
N PRO A 33 -23.40 -7.13 -16.13
CA PRO A 33 -24.05 -5.92 -15.65
C PRO A 33 -23.17 -5.26 -14.59
N GLU A 34 -22.88 -3.96 -14.77
CA GLU A 34 -22.08 -3.19 -13.83
C GLU A 34 -22.72 -3.28 -12.45
N LYS A 35 -21.96 -3.80 -11.47
CA LYS A 35 -22.41 -3.78 -10.08
C LYS A 35 -22.57 -2.31 -9.68
N PRO A 36 -23.70 -1.91 -9.06
CA PRO A 36 -23.85 -0.55 -8.58
C PRO A 36 -22.68 -0.24 -7.65
N VAL A 37 -21.91 0.79 -8.01
CA VAL A 37 -20.79 1.26 -7.19
C VAL A 37 -21.39 1.91 -5.95
N THR A 38 -21.67 1.10 -4.94
CA THR A 38 -21.90 1.62 -3.59
C THR A 38 -20.60 2.28 -3.17
N LYS A 39 -20.57 3.62 -3.21
CA LYS A 39 -19.48 4.42 -2.68
C LYS A 39 -19.39 4.06 -1.19
N LYS A 40 -18.51 3.13 -0.84
CA LYS A 40 -18.20 2.84 0.56
C LYS A 40 -17.60 4.13 1.10
N THR A 41 -18.37 4.87 1.89
CA THR A 41 -17.90 6.01 2.67
C THR A 41 -16.93 5.44 3.71
N ARG A 42 -15.69 5.19 3.30
CA ARG A 42 -14.63 4.88 4.24
C ARG A 42 -14.28 6.19 4.90
N SER A 43 -14.53 6.31 6.20
CA SER A 43 -14.02 7.41 6.99
C SER A 43 -12.49 7.36 6.95
N HIS A 44 -11.87 8.29 6.23
CA HIS A 44 -10.43 8.46 6.18
C HIS A 44 -10.03 9.61 7.13
N PRO A 45 -8.92 9.50 7.88
CA PRO A 45 -8.47 10.59 8.76
C PRO A 45 -8.25 11.94 8.07
N LEU A 46 -8.11 11.94 6.73
CA LEU A 46 -7.94 13.14 5.91
C LEU A 46 -9.22 13.55 5.15
N ASP A 47 -10.39 12.99 5.49
CA ASP A 47 -11.65 13.41 4.89
C ASP A 47 -11.93 14.88 5.17
N GLY A 48 -12.21 15.66 4.12
CA GLY A 48 -12.49 17.10 4.22
C GLY A 48 -11.24 17.98 4.42
N ILE A 49 -10.05 17.41 4.44
CA ILE A 49 -8.78 18.16 4.50
C ILE A 49 -8.22 18.29 3.09
N GLU A 50 -8.03 19.54 2.65
CA GLU A 50 -7.39 19.81 1.36
C GLU A 50 -5.88 19.54 1.41
N ARG A 51 -5.32 19.14 0.26
CA ARG A 51 -3.88 18.88 0.16
C ARG A 51 -3.13 20.21 0.13
N GLU A 52 -2.25 20.41 1.11
CA GLU A 52 -1.34 21.56 1.12
C GLU A 52 -0.27 21.45 0.02
N ASP A 53 0.21 22.60 -0.45
CA ASP A 53 1.34 22.70 -1.40
C ASP A 53 2.69 22.45 -0.70
N ILE A 54 2.87 21.22 -0.23
CA ILE A 54 4.12 20.71 0.37
C ILE A 54 4.78 19.78 -0.64
N LYS A 55 6.01 20.12 -1.01
CA LYS A 55 6.83 19.42 -2.01
C LYS A 55 8.13 18.96 -1.40
N ILE A 56 8.59 17.78 -1.78
CA ILE A 56 9.88 17.26 -1.32
C ILE A 56 10.97 17.93 -2.15
N THR A 57 11.85 18.65 -1.49
CA THR A 57 12.96 19.38 -2.13
C THR A 57 14.25 18.58 -2.09
N ASP A 58 14.45 17.78 -1.05
CA ASP A 58 15.65 16.98 -0.90
C ASP A 58 15.42 15.75 -0.02
N ILE A 59 16.27 14.74 -0.21
CA ILE A 59 16.35 13.55 0.63
C ILE A 59 17.82 13.27 0.91
N LYS A 60 18.16 13.06 2.18
CA LYS A 60 19.51 12.79 2.64
C LYS A 60 19.53 11.58 3.57
N VAL A 61 20.47 10.66 3.33
CA VAL A 61 20.74 9.53 4.24
C VAL A 61 22.09 9.74 4.89
N THR A 62 22.13 9.65 6.22
CA THR A 62 23.36 9.81 7.01
C THR A 62 23.74 8.49 7.67
N PRO A 63 24.67 7.72 7.11
CA PRO A 63 25.15 6.48 7.73
C PRO A 63 25.82 6.76 9.08
N LEU A 64 25.36 6.09 10.13
CA LEU A 64 25.94 6.10 11.46
C LEU A 64 26.46 4.72 11.81
N CYS A 65 27.52 4.67 12.60
CA CYS A 65 28.18 3.44 13.02
C CYS A 65 28.67 3.59 14.46
N TYR A 66 28.46 2.56 15.27
CA TYR A 66 28.98 2.47 16.62
C TYR A 66 29.67 1.11 16.85
N VAL A 67 30.87 1.18 17.39
CA VAL A 67 31.65 0.03 17.86
C VAL A 67 31.89 0.22 19.36
N PRO A 68 31.54 -0.76 20.21
CA PRO A 68 31.82 -0.69 21.64
C PRO A 68 33.32 -0.50 21.92
N PRO A 69 33.70 0.41 22.84
CA PRO A 69 35.11 0.74 23.09
C PRO A 69 35.90 -0.43 23.70
N ASP A 70 35.24 -1.28 24.47
CA ASP A 70 35.81 -2.49 25.08
C ASP A 70 35.85 -3.69 24.13
N LYS A 71 35.38 -3.52 22.88
CA LYS A 71 35.28 -4.55 21.83
C LYS A 71 34.52 -5.81 22.28
N LYS A 72 33.71 -5.70 23.33
CA LYS A 72 32.78 -6.76 23.73
C LYS A 72 31.56 -6.74 22.81
N TYR A 73 30.86 -7.87 22.74
CA TYR A 73 29.63 -7.98 21.95
C TYR A 73 28.51 -7.13 22.57
N MET A 74 27.73 -6.45 21.74
CA MET A 74 26.61 -5.63 22.20
C MET A 74 25.42 -6.50 22.61
N TRP A 75 25.02 -7.40 21.72
CA TRP A 75 23.96 -8.38 21.94
C TRP A 75 24.17 -9.62 21.08
N LEU A 76 23.44 -10.68 21.44
CA LEU A 76 23.43 -11.97 20.76
C LEU A 76 22.04 -12.19 20.18
N THR A 77 21.98 -12.51 18.89
CA THR A 77 20.72 -12.91 18.22
C THR A 77 20.90 -14.32 17.66
N GLY A 78 20.46 -15.32 18.43
CA GLY A 78 20.74 -16.73 18.14
C GLY A 78 22.25 -17.00 18.17
N ASN A 79 22.80 -17.50 17.06
CA ASN A 79 24.24 -17.74 16.89
C ASN A 79 25.00 -16.53 16.32
N ASN A 80 24.35 -15.37 16.16
CA ASN A 80 24.98 -14.16 15.64
C ASN A 80 25.45 -13.26 16.79
N ILE A 81 26.73 -12.92 16.78
CA ILE A 81 27.34 -11.99 17.73
C ILE A 81 27.38 -10.60 17.07
N THR A 82 26.65 -9.64 17.63
CA THR A 82 26.72 -8.26 17.16
C THR A 82 27.89 -7.54 17.83
N TRP A 83 28.92 -7.24 17.05
CA TRP A 83 30.13 -6.53 17.49
C TRP A 83 30.16 -5.06 17.07
N LYS A 84 29.22 -4.65 16.20
CA LYS A 84 29.04 -3.30 15.67
C LYS A 84 27.56 -3.10 15.36
N THR A 85 27.07 -1.90 15.58
CA THR A 85 25.73 -1.49 15.13
C THR A 85 25.84 -0.33 14.16
N GLU A 86 24.94 -0.30 13.19
CA GLU A 86 24.81 0.76 12.19
C GLU A 86 23.41 1.34 12.30
N ALA A 87 23.23 2.57 11.83
CA ALA A 87 21.92 3.16 11.59
C ALA A 87 21.98 3.97 10.29
N ALA A 88 20.84 4.09 9.61
CA ALA A 88 20.72 4.87 8.38
C ALA A 88 19.54 5.85 8.47
N PRO A 89 19.59 6.86 9.37
CA PRO A 89 18.59 7.91 9.40
C PRO A 89 18.49 8.63 8.05
N CYS A 90 17.25 8.83 7.62
CA CYS A 90 16.84 9.51 6.42
C CYS A 90 16.11 10.80 6.79
N GLU A 91 16.57 11.91 6.20
CA GLU A 91 16.00 13.24 6.34
C GLU A 91 15.31 13.61 5.03
N VAL A 92 14.04 14.01 5.10
CA VAL A 92 13.23 14.46 3.95
C VAL A 92 12.94 15.94 4.14
N PHE A 93 13.43 16.77 3.22
CA PHE A 93 13.30 18.22 3.25
C PHE A 93 12.14 18.66 2.36
N THR A 94 11.49 19.75 2.75
CA THR A 94 10.34 20.29 2.02
C THR A 94 10.50 21.76 1.66
N ASN A 95 9.72 22.23 0.69
CA ASN A 95 9.64 23.63 0.28
C ASN A 95 9.08 24.57 1.37
N LYS A 96 8.49 24.03 2.44
CA LYS A 96 7.99 24.81 3.59
C LYS A 96 8.94 24.82 4.79
N GLY A 97 10.13 24.23 4.66
CA GLY A 97 11.11 24.14 5.74
C GLY A 97 10.81 23.06 6.80
N ILE A 98 9.80 22.23 6.58
CA ILE A 98 9.53 21.05 7.41
C ILE A 98 10.55 19.96 7.03
N VAL A 99 11.13 19.33 8.06
CA VAL A 99 12.05 18.20 7.89
C VAL A 99 11.45 16.97 8.56
N GLY A 100 11.16 15.95 7.76
CA GLY A 100 10.77 14.63 8.26
C GLY A 100 12.02 13.79 8.52
N ILE A 101 12.05 13.08 9.65
CA ILE A 101 13.14 12.16 9.98
C ILE A 101 12.54 10.76 10.16
N GLY A 102 13.10 9.79 9.46
CA GLY A 102 12.75 8.38 9.60
C GLY A 102 14.01 7.52 9.54
N GLU A 103 13.93 6.30 10.05
CA GLU A 103 15.03 5.34 9.98
C GLU A 103 14.55 4.05 9.34
N GLY A 104 15.32 3.57 8.37
CA GLY A 104 15.11 2.27 7.74
C GLY A 104 16.07 1.26 8.35
N SER A 105 15.61 0.01 8.46
CA SER A 105 16.42 -1.09 8.98
C SER A 105 17.82 -1.16 8.30
N PRO A 106 18.92 -1.07 9.06
CA PRO A 106 20.26 -0.90 8.51
C PRO A 106 20.91 -2.22 8.08
N TYR A 107 20.23 -3.36 8.23
CA TYR A 107 20.83 -4.70 8.05
C TYR A 107 21.25 -5.02 6.61
N ALA A 108 20.81 -4.25 5.62
CA ALA A 108 21.32 -4.32 4.26
C ALA A 108 22.69 -3.63 4.08
N GLY A 109 23.18 -2.93 5.12
CA GLY A 109 24.38 -2.09 5.11
C GLY A 109 24.02 -0.63 4.85
N ALA A 110 24.39 0.26 5.77
CA ALA A 110 24.00 1.67 5.71
C ALA A 110 24.49 2.40 4.43
N GLN A 111 25.62 1.98 3.87
CA GLN A 111 26.15 2.53 2.62
C GLN A 111 25.33 2.15 1.39
N LEU A 112 24.84 0.91 1.33
CA LEU A 112 23.98 0.46 0.24
C LEU A 112 22.63 1.16 0.29
N ILE A 113 22.08 1.34 1.49
CA ILE A 113 20.86 2.12 1.72
C ILE A 113 21.04 3.55 1.22
N LYS A 114 22.13 4.22 1.61
CA LYS A 114 22.44 5.58 1.15
C LYS A 114 22.50 5.64 -0.38
N LYS A 115 23.28 4.75 -1.01
CA LYS A 115 23.44 4.73 -2.46
C LYS A 115 22.10 4.56 -3.17
N TYR A 116 21.30 3.59 -2.76
CA TYR A 116 19.98 3.35 -3.35
C TYR A 116 19.03 4.53 -3.14
N ALA A 117 19.07 5.14 -1.95
CA ALA A 117 18.26 6.32 -1.67
C ALA A 117 18.64 7.49 -2.58
N GLU A 118 19.94 7.73 -2.80
CA GLU A 118 20.43 8.84 -3.63
C GLU A 118 20.22 8.60 -5.13
N GLU A 119 20.45 7.39 -5.61
CA GLU A 119 20.40 7.07 -7.05
C GLU A 119 18.99 6.72 -7.56
N VAL A 120 18.12 6.20 -6.70
CA VAL A 120 16.81 5.66 -7.12
C VAL A 120 15.65 6.39 -6.45
N ILE A 121 15.66 6.50 -5.12
CA ILE A 121 14.52 7.03 -4.37
C ILE A 121 14.39 8.54 -4.51
N LYS A 122 15.49 9.26 -4.31
CA LYS A 122 15.56 10.72 -4.39
C LYS A 122 15.03 11.28 -5.72
N PRO A 123 15.50 10.84 -6.91
CA PRO A 123 14.98 11.37 -8.17
C PRO A 123 13.50 11.01 -8.41
N ALA A 124 12.99 9.93 -7.80
CA ALA A 124 11.59 9.54 -7.95
C ALA A 124 10.63 10.33 -7.05
N LEU A 125 11.13 10.93 -5.97
CA LEU A 125 10.31 11.59 -4.95
C LEU A 125 10.42 13.12 -4.92
N ILE A 126 11.46 13.71 -5.53
CA ILE A 126 11.56 15.18 -5.63
C ILE A 126 10.41 15.72 -6.49
N GLY A 127 9.75 16.77 -5.99
CA GLY A 127 8.61 17.45 -6.64
C GLY A 127 7.45 17.72 -5.71
#